data_AF-A0AAV0WFB9-F1
#
_entry.id   AF-A0AAV0WFB9-F1
#
_cell.length_a   1.000
_cell.length_b   1.000
_cell.length_c   1.000
_cell.angle_alpha   90.00
_cell.angle_beta   90.00
_cell.angle_gamma   90.00
#
_symmetry.space_group_name_H-M   'P 1'
#
loop_
_entity.id
_entity.type
_entity.pdbx_description
1 polymer ?
#
loop_
_entity_poly.entity_id
_entity_poly.type
_entity_poly.pdbx_seq_one_letter_code
_entity_poly.pdbx_strand_id
1 'polypeptide(L)'
;MDEQLQYRATILSLPKNIKTRLNIYGYKPTLQVGEQRVRASGRCQFCDRQRDRKTTKVCTNCAKLICRDHLVEVCPECFSEM
;
A
#
# COMPACT_ATOMS: atom_id res chain seq x y z
N MET A 1 28.99 14.54 0.46
CA MET A 1 28.26 13.97 1.63
C MET A 1 26.78 13.85 1.31
N ASP A 2 26.12 14.94 0.88
CA ASP A 2 24.68 14.94 0.55
C ASP A 2 24.28 14.05 -0.64
N GLU A 3 25.12 13.95 -1.66
CA GLU A 3 24.85 13.08 -2.84
C GLU A 3 24.65 11.62 -2.44
N GLN A 4 25.39 11.15 -1.44
CA GLN A 4 25.29 9.77 -0.96
C GLN A 4 24.00 9.55 -0.15
N LEU A 5 23.50 10.57 0.54
CA LEU A 5 22.23 10.52 1.26
C LEU A 5 21.04 10.55 0.28
N GLN A 6 21.12 11.38 -0.76
CA GLN A 6 20.15 11.40 -1.86
C GLN A 6 20.10 10.06 -2.60
N TYR A 7 21.26 9.49 -2.94
CA TYR A 7 21.29 8.17 -3.57
C TYR A 7 20.66 7.10 -2.69
N ARG A 8 20.99 7.07 -1.39
CA ARG A 8 20.39 6.12 -0.43
C ARG A 8 18.88 6.31 -0.32
N ALA A 9 18.36 7.53 -0.36
CA ALA A 9 16.92 7.78 -0.33
C ALA A 9 16.16 7.14 -1.50
N THR A 10 16.82 6.81 -2.61
CA THR A 10 16.20 6.09 -3.74
C THR A 10 16.05 4.58 -3.51
N ILE A 11 16.76 4.01 -2.52
CA ILE A 11 16.81 2.56 -2.28
C ILE A 11 15.71 2.12 -1.32
N LEU A 12 14.69 1.42 -1.84
CA LEU A 12 13.54 0.95 -1.06
C LEU A 12 13.88 -0.17 -0.06
N SER A 13 14.87 -1.00 -0.35
CA SER A 13 15.27 -2.15 0.48
C SER A 13 16.17 -1.79 1.66
N LEU A 14 16.36 -0.49 1.94
CA LEU A 14 17.24 -0.09 3.04
C LEU A 14 16.74 -0.56 4.41
N PRO A 15 17.68 -0.97 5.28
CA PRO A 15 17.41 -1.21 6.70
C PRO A 15 16.71 -0.05 7.40
N LYS A 16 15.86 -0.38 8.38
CA LYS A 16 15.00 0.58 9.09
C LYS A 16 15.79 1.71 9.75
N ASN A 17 16.92 1.40 10.37
CA ASN A 17 17.82 2.39 10.99
C ASN A 17 18.33 3.43 9.97
N ILE A 18 18.66 3.02 8.75
CA ILE A 18 19.14 3.93 7.71
C ILE A 18 18.00 4.84 7.24
N LYS A 19 16.80 4.28 7.03
CA LYS A 19 15.60 5.05 6.69
C LYS A 19 15.28 6.10 7.75
N THR A 20 15.36 5.74 9.03
CA THR A 20 15.15 6.68 10.14
C THR A 20 16.14 7.84 10.07
N ARG A 21 17.43 7.57 9.85
CA ARG A 21 18.42 8.65 9.73
C ARG A 21 18.20 9.53 8.51
N LEU A 22 17.85 8.97 7.37
CA LEU A 22 17.56 9.76 6.16
C LEU A 22 16.40 10.74 6.40
N ASN A 23 15.35 10.31 7.11
CA ASN A 23 14.24 11.18 7.51
C ASN A 23 14.67 12.32 8.45
N ILE A 24 15.57 12.07 9.40
CA ILE A 24 16.10 13.13 10.31
C ILE A 24 16.77 14.25 9.51
N TYR A 25 17.46 13.91 8.44
CA TYR A 25 18.12 14.87 7.54
C TYR A 25 17.20 15.40 6.42
N GLY A 26 15.90 15.10 6.47
CA GLY A 26 14.92 15.61 5.49
C GLY A 26 14.86 14.85 4.15
N TYR A 27 15.61 13.76 4.00
CA TYR A 27 15.57 12.91 2.81
C TYR A 27 14.45 11.88 2.92
N LYS A 28 13.27 12.23 2.41
CA LYS A 28 12.15 11.32 2.32
C LYS A 28 12.39 10.34 1.16
N PRO A 29 12.28 9.02 1.38
CA PRO A 29 12.24 8.08 0.28
C PRO A 29 11.09 8.47 -0.63
N THR A 30 11.36 8.67 -1.92
CA THR A 30 10.30 8.82 -2.90
C THR A 30 9.52 7.51 -2.84
N LEU A 31 8.35 7.54 -2.20
CA LEU A 31 7.39 6.45 -2.24
C LEU A 31 6.96 6.37 -3.71
N GLN A 32 7.73 5.66 -4.53
CA GLN A 32 7.14 5.02 -5.68
C GLN A 32 6.08 4.13 -5.07
N VAL A 33 4.83 4.55 -5.24
CA VAL A 33 3.63 3.73 -5.03
C VAL A 33 3.90 2.50 -5.88
N GLY A 34 4.55 1.50 -5.29
CA GLY A 34 4.91 0.30 -6.01
C GLY A 34 3.60 -0.22 -6.55
N GLU A 35 3.52 -0.33 -7.88
CA GLU A 35 2.35 -0.85 -8.56
C GLU A 35 1.85 -2.03 -7.74
N GLN A 36 0.65 -1.88 -7.17
CA GLN A 36 0.12 -2.85 -6.25
C GLN A 36 0.07 -4.14 -7.04
N ARG A 37 1.05 -5.03 -6.83
CA ARG A 37 1.22 -6.24 -7.63
C ARG A 37 -0.09 -6.99 -7.47
N VAL A 38 -0.95 -6.88 -8.48
CA VAL A 38 -2.30 -7.41 -8.47
C VAL A 38 -2.08 -8.90 -8.37
N ARG A 39 -2.15 -9.43 -7.15
CA ARG A 39 -2.01 -10.87 -6.94
C ARG A 39 -3.11 -11.49 -7.81
N ALA A 40 -2.74 -12.55 -8.52
CA ALA A 40 -3.68 -13.35 -9.29
C ALA A 40 -4.96 -13.58 -8.47
N SER A 41 -6.11 -13.55 -9.13
CA SER A 41 -7.45 -13.64 -8.54
C SER A 41 -7.51 -14.60 -7.34
N GLY A 42 -8.11 -14.17 -6.23
CA GLY A 42 -8.25 -15.01 -5.03
C GLY A 42 -9.62 -14.87 -4.38
N ARG A 43 -9.78 -15.43 -3.19
CA ARG A 43 -11.05 -15.36 -2.44
C ARG A 43 -11.14 -14.06 -1.65
N CYS A 44 -12.34 -13.51 -1.52
CA CYS A 44 -12.58 -12.38 -0.63
C CYS A 44 -12.32 -12.77 0.83
N GLN A 45 -11.56 -11.94 1.54
CA GLN A 45 -11.21 -12.19 2.95
C GLN A 45 -12.39 -12.00 3.92
N PHE A 46 -13.42 -11.27 3.48
CA PHE A 46 -14.58 -10.91 4.30
C PHE A 46 -15.80 -11.80 4.03
N CYS A 47 -15.77 -12.61 2.97
CA CYS A 47 -16.80 -13.60 2.73
C CYS A 47 -16.56 -14.84 3.59
N ASP A 48 -17.65 -15.45 4.07
CA ASP A 48 -17.58 -16.80 4.61
C ASP A 48 -17.04 -17.77 3.58
N ARG A 49 -16.31 -18.79 4.06
CA ARG A 49 -15.69 -19.79 3.19
C ARG A 49 -16.68 -20.53 2.29
N GLN A 50 -17.94 -20.66 2.71
CA GLN A 50 -19.00 -21.30 1.92
C GLN A 50 -19.39 -20.50 0.66
N ARG A 51 -19.26 -19.17 0.70
CA ARG A 51 -19.67 -18.31 -0.42
C ARG A 51 -18.62 -18.27 -1.54
N ASP A 52 -17.39 -18.70 -1.27
CA ASP A 52 -16.23 -18.78 -2.18
C ASP A 52 -16.16 -17.68 -3.26
N ARG A 53 -16.39 -16.43 -2.85
CA ARG A 53 -16.43 -15.32 -3.80
C ARG A 53 -15.03 -14.97 -4.25
N LYS A 54 -14.74 -15.24 -5.52
CA LYS A 54 -13.49 -14.87 -6.17
C LYS A 54 -13.50 -13.38 -6.52
N THR A 55 -12.37 -12.73 -6.32
CA THR A 55 -12.16 -11.31 -6.62
C THR A 55 -10.71 -11.08 -7.04
N THR A 56 -10.54 -10.10 -7.91
CA THR A 56 -9.25 -9.52 -8.29
C THR A 56 -9.01 -8.16 -7.63
N LYS A 57 -10.04 -7.57 -7.02
CA LYS A 57 -9.94 -6.26 -6.36
C LYS A 57 -9.31 -6.39 -4.98
N VAL A 58 -8.45 -5.43 -4.66
CA VAL A 58 -7.75 -5.30 -3.38
C VAL A 58 -8.11 -3.99 -2.71
N CYS A 59 -8.16 -3.98 -1.37
CA CYS A 59 -8.32 -2.77 -0.59
C CYS A 59 -7.13 -1.83 -0.81
N THR A 60 -7.39 -0.56 -1.07
CA THR A 60 -6.35 0.47 -1.22
C THR A 60 -5.60 0.73 0.08
N ASN A 61 -6.26 0.57 1.24
CA ASN A 61 -5.66 0.79 2.55
C ASN A 61 -4.89 -0.44 3.07
N CYS A 62 -5.48 -1.64 3.01
CA CYS A 62 -4.90 -2.84 3.63
C CYS A 62 -4.44 -3.94 2.66
N ALA A 63 -4.59 -3.74 1.34
CA ALA A 63 -4.23 -4.68 0.28
C ALA A 63 -4.87 -6.10 0.37
N LYS A 64 -5.91 -6.28 1.19
CA LYS A 64 -6.68 -7.54 1.26
C LYS A 64 -7.62 -7.68 0.08
N LEU A 65 -7.87 -8.91 -0.36
CA LEU A 65 -8.83 -9.22 -1.43
C LEU A 65 -10.28 -8.98 -0.96
N ILE A 66 -11.00 -8.13 -1.69
CA ILE A 66 -12.36 -7.68 -1.37
C ILE A 66 -13.27 -7.90 -2.58
N CYS A 67 -14.42 -8.55 -2.38
CA CYS A 67 -15.45 -8.69 -3.41
C CYS A 67 -16.29 -7.39 -3.52
N ARG A 68 -17.06 -7.23 -4.58
CA ARG A 68 -17.86 -6.01 -4.81
C ARG A 68 -18.83 -5.68 -3.68
N ASP A 69 -19.46 -6.69 -3.07
CA ASP A 69 -20.41 -6.49 -1.95
C ASP A 69 -19.75 -5.96 -0.68
N HIS A 70 -18.46 -6.23 -0.48
CA HIS A 70 -17.70 -5.73 0.68
C HIS A 70 -16.84 -4.51 0.35
N LEU A 71 -16.86 -4.06 -0.91
CA LEU A 71 -16.20 -2.85 -1.33
C LEU A 71 -17.17 -1.69 -1.13
N VAL A 72 -16.81 -0.74 -0.28
CA VAL A 72 -17.54 0.52 -0.16
C VAL A 72 -16.84 1.55 -1.03
N GLU A 73 -17.51 2.00 -2.08
CA GLU A 73 -17.07 3.13 -2.89
C GLU A 73 -17.59 4.40 -2.23
N VAL A 74 -16.68 5.25 -1.74
CA VAL A 74 -16.99 6.48 -0.99
C VAL A 74 -16.52 7.66 -1.84
N CYS A 75 -17.31 8.74 -1.91
CA CYS A 75 -16.87 9.96 -2.59
C CYS A 75 -15.71 10.62 -1.83
N PRO A 76 -14.86 11.43 -2.50
CA PRO A 76 -13.72 12.08 -1.85
C PRO A 76 -14.10 12.93 -0.63
N GLU A 77 -15.27 13.57 -0.66
CA GLU A 77 -15.77 14.38 0.45
C GLU A 77 -16.06 13.52 1.69
N CYS A 78 -16.84 12.44 1.54
CA CYS A 78 -17.14 11.51 2.64
C CYS A 78 -15.92 10.72 3.15
N PHE A 79 -14.84 10.61 2.37
CA PHE A 79 -13.59 10.00 2.82
C PHE A 79 -12.73 10.95 3.65
N SER A 80 -12.85 12.27 3.43
CA SER A 80 -12.01 13.29 4.06
C SER A 80 -12.46 13.66 5.49
N GLU A 81 -13.66 13.24 5.88
CA GLU A 81 -14.25 13.48 7.21
C GLU A 81 -13.97 12.35 8.23
N MET A 82 -13.12 11.38 7.90
CA MET A 82 -12.62 10.30 8.80
C MET A 82 -11.17 10.53 9.24
#